data_AF-A0A952UN61-F1
#
_entry.id   AF-A0A952UN61-F1
#
_cell.length_a   1.000
_cell.length_b   1.000
_cell.length_c   1.000
_cell.angle_alpha   90.00
_cell.angle_beta   90.00
_cell.angle_gamma   90.00
#
_symmetry.space_group_name_H-M   'P 1'
#
loop_
_entity.id
_entity.type
_entity.pdbx_description
1 polymer ?
#
loop_
_entity_poly.entity_id
_entity_poly.type
_entity_poly.pdbx_seq_one_letter_code
_entity_poly.pdbx_strand_id
1 'polypeptide(L)'
;TPGVTGGGFLGFDPQRAEYSGMLQLELAETLALKALGLLTTRLPDGSRGYSLIVILTAEGFAPIPVGLGFTLTGIGGLVALHRTVRTDVLREGLKTGTLNAILFPRDPLRNAPQIFSDLRRVFPPTAGRHVVGPMVQLRWGTPTLLTLDLALLVELPAPIRVVVLGRLQVLLPDQSHPLVQIRMDALGVLDLSAETVALDATLYDSRILQFTLTGDMALRAGWGRQPQFVLAIGGFHPRFAPPPGLPALKRLALQLADGDSLQLRCQAYLAVTSNTVQFGARVDLHAAGGGFSFDGLLGFDAILQLAPLAFEVEVGAALALRYHGRLLMGISFKGRLAGPTPWHVEGKASIKLLFFSVSVSFSRTFGSKTAPPLPAAVDVLGLIAAALADQRNWSGTVPRSTSPVVTIRETPPPATGLRVHPWAELT
;
A
#
# COMPACT_ATOMS: atom_id res chain seq x y z
N THR A 1 -41.40 21.00 4.18
CA THR A 1 -40.07 20.70 4.75
C THR A 1 -39.09 21.77 4.29
N PRO A 2 -38.14 22.22 5.12
CA PRO A 2 -37.14 23.20 4.70
C PRO A 2 -36.33 22.64 3.52
N GLY A 3 -36.26 23.38 2.41
CA GLY A 3 -35.57 22.94 1.19
C GLY A 3 -34.05 22.84 1.33
N VAL A 4 -33.49 23.49 2.35
CA VAL A 4 -32.08 23.40 2.75
C VAL A 4 -32.00 23.40 4.26
N THR A 5 -31.30 22.42 4.82
CA THR A 5 -30.92 22.36 6.23
C THR A 5 -29.40 22.29 6.31
N GLY A 6 -28.80 22.77 7.39
CA GLY A 6 -27.34 22.75 7.49
C GLY A 6 -26.79 23.58 8.62
N GLY A 7 -25.47 23.55 8.72
CA GLY A 7 -24.70 24.27 9.72
C GLY A 7 -23.25 24.42 9.30
N GLY A 8 -22.54 25.28 9.99
CA GLY A 8 -21.13 25.53 9.71
C GLY A 8 -20.51 26.36 10.81
N PHE A 9 -19.19 26.49 10.76
CA PHE A 9 -18.47 27.39 11.63
C PHE A 9 -17.28 28.00 10.91
N LEU A 10 -16.82 29.13 11.42
CA LEU A 10 -15.57 29.76 11.03
C LEU A 10 -14.84 30.17 12.30
N GLY A 11 -13.66 29.61 12.51
CA GLY A 11 -12.76 29.95 13.60
C GLY A 11 -11.54 30.68 13.07
N PHE A 12 -11.00 31.59 13.86
CA PHE A 12 -9.71 32.24 13.61
C PHE A 12 -8.80 32.00 14.81
N ASP A 13 -7.58 31.51 14.54
CA ASP A 13 -6.50 31.36 15.52
C ASP A 13 -5.51 32.52 15.33
N PRO A 14 -5.48 33.50 16.25
CA PRO A 14 -4.58 34.65 16.16
C PRO A 14 -3.10 34.28 16.30
N GLN A 15 -2.77 33.20 17.01
CA GLN A 15 -1.37 32.78 17.20
C GLN A 15 -0.79 32.20 15.91
N ARG A 16 -1.64 31.53 15.12
CA ARG A 16 -1.25 30.92 13.83
C ARG A 16 -1.61 31.80 12.62
N ALA A 17 -2.33 32.90 12.83
CA ALA A 17 -2.92 33.71 11.77
C ALA A 17 -3.70 32.85 10.75
N GLU A 18 -4.47 31.90 11.27
CA GLU A 18 -5.10 30.81 10.52
C GLU A 18 -6.63 30.84 10.70
N TYR A 19 -7.36 30.75 9.60
CA TYR A 19 -8.80 30.54 9.59
C TYR A 19 -9.10 29.07 9.33
N SER A 20 -9.98 28.48 10.15
CA SER A 20 -10.53 27.14 9.95
C SER A 20 -12.04 27.24 9.77
N GLY A 21 -12.55 26.83 8.62
CA GLY A 21 -13.95 26.96 8.27
C GLY A 21 -14.54 25.64 7.82
N MET A 22 -15.82 25.43 8.12
CA MET A 22 -16.54 24.27 7.66
C MET A 22 -18.01 24.60 7.41
N LEU A 23 -18.56 23.98 6.38
CA LEU A 23 -19.94 24.10 5.97
C LEU A 23 -20.50 22.71 5.66
N GLN A 24 -21.68 22.41 6.19
CA GLN A 24 -22.44 21.20 5.88
C GLN A 24 -23.87 21.61 5.53
N LEU A 25 -24.31 21.28 4.33
CA LEU A 25 -25.64 21.58 3.81
C LEU A 25 -26.28 20.29 3.31
N GLU A 26 -27.56 20.12 3.60
CA GLU A 26 -28.40 19.08 3.07
C GLU A 26 -29.52 19.75 2.27
N LEU A 27 -29.54 19.47 0.98
CA LEU A 27 -30.50 20.04 0.04
C LEU A 27 -31.56 18.98 -0.25
N ALA A 28 -32.81 19.33 0.03
CA ALA A 28 -33.99 18.54 -0.28
C ALA A 28 -33.86 17.03 0.07
N GLU A 29 -33.19 16.70 1.19
CA GLU A 29 -32.95 15.33 1.70
C GLU A 29 -32.28 14.37 0.69
N THR A 30 -31.71 14.91 -0.39
CA THR A 30 -31.20 14.14 -1.54
C THR A 30 -29.76 14.50 -1.91
N LEU A 31 -29.22 15.58 -1.35
CA LEU A 31 -27.84 15.99 -1.61
C LEU A 31 -27.21 16.58 -0.36
N ALA A 32 -26.21 15.89 0.17
CA ALA A 32 -25.38 16.36 1.26
C ALA A 32 -24.08 16.97 0.70
N LEU A 33 -23.91 18.28 0.87
CA LEU A 33 -22.69 19.01 0.55
C LEU A 33 -21.89 19.27 1.82
N LYS A 34 -20.60 18.98 1.78
CA LYS A 34 -19.65 19.34 2.86
C LYS A 34 -18.50 20.11 2.25
N ALA A 35 -18.12 21.21 2.87
CA ALA A 35 -16.93 21.98 2.54
C ALA A 35 -16.08 22.19 3.80
N LEU A 36 -14.78 21.91 3.71
CA LEU A 36 -13.81 22.19 4.76
C LEU A 36 -12.73 23.10 4.19
N GLY A 37 -12.30 24.09 4.96
CA GLY A 37 -11.30 25.07 4.54
C GLY A 37 -10.30 25.40 5.65
N LEU A 38 -9.02 25.47 5.31
CA LEU A 38 -7.98 26.11 6.13
C LEU A 38 -7.28 27.18 5.31
N LEU A 39 -7.25 28.40 5.83
CA LEU A 39 -6.56 29.54 5.23
C LEU A 39 -5.57 30.13 6.23
N THR A 40 -4.28 30.00 5.94
CA THR A 40 -3.21 30.64 6.70
C THR A 40 -2.81 31.93 5.99
N THR A 41 -2.72 33.05 6.71
CA THR A 41 -2.41 34.39 6.15
C THR A 41 -1.00 34.89 6.46
N ARG A 42 -0.23 34.09 7.18
CA ARG A 42 1.20 34.26 7.40
C ARG A 42 1.89 32.92 7.21
N LEU A 43 2.97 32.92 6.44
CA LEU A 43 3.74 31.70 6.24
C LEU A 43 4.55 31.36 7.51
N PRO A 44 5.02 30.11 7.67
CA PRO A 44 5.77 29.69 8.87
C PRO A 44 7.04 30.52 9.16
N ASP A 45 7.58 31.20 8.14
CA ASP A 45 8.72 32.10 8.22
C ASP A 45 8.35 33.53 8.68
N GLY A 46 7.08 33.79 8.99
CA GLY A 46 6.56 35.09 9.40
C GLY A 46 6.27 36.06 8.25
N SER A 47 6.55 35.66 7.00
CA SER A 47 6.29 36.51 5.83
C SER A 47 4.79 36.64 5.54
N ARG A 48 4.41 37.75 4.89
CA ARG A 48 3.06 37.94 4.39
C ARG A 48 2.87 37.05 3.16
N GLY A 49 1.87 36.19 3.21
CA GLY A 49 1.50 35.28 2.13
C GLY A 49 0.17 34.62 2.45
N TYR A 50 -0.31 33.73 1.58
CA TYR A 50 -1.47 32.92 1.89
C TYR A 50 -1.19 31.45 1.60
N SER A 51 -1.85 30.57 2.34
CA SER A 51 -1.83 29.14 2.13
C SER A 51 -3.23 28.59 2.38
N LEU A 52 -3.85 28.03 1.35
CA LEU A 52 -5.25 27.61 1.37
C LEU A 52 -5.33 26.10 1.13
N ILE A 53 -6.21 25.42 1.85
CA ILE A 53 -6.71 24.10 1.45
C ILE A 53 -8.21 24.09 1.58
N VAL A 54 -8.89 23.57 0.56
CA VAL A 54 -10.33 23.39 0.50
C VAL A 54 -10.61 21.95 0.08
N ILE A 55 -11.49 21.28 0.83
CA ILE A 55 -12.06 19.99 0.49
C ILE A 55 -13.55 20.18 0.29
N LEU A 56 -14.07 19.79 -0.86
CA LEU A 56 -15.49 19.83 -1.19
C LEU A 56 -15.96 18.42 -1.50
N THR A 57 -17.06 17.99 -0.90
CA THR A 57 -17.69 16.68 -1.18
C THR A 57 -19.20 16.82 -1.33
N ALA A 58 -19.75 16.03 -2.24
CA ALA A 58 -21.17 15.87 -2.49
C ALA A 58 -21.51 14.38 -2.37
N GLU A 59 -22.45 14.05 -1.50
CA GLU A 59 -22.93 12.69 -1.21
C GLU A 59 -24.46 12.66 -1.15
N GLY A 60 -25.07 11.48 -1.13
CA GLY A 60 -26.51 11.32 -0.89
C GLY A 60 -27.41 11.43 -2.12
N PHE A 61 -26.85 11.82 -3.28
CA PHE A 61 -27.56 11.80 -4.56
C PHE A 61 -27.87 10.37 -5.02
N ALA A 62 -28.81 10.25 -5.96
CA ALA A 62 -29.20 8.97 -6.55
C ALA A 62 -27.96 8.23 -7.11
N PRO A 63 -27.65 6.99 -6.64
CA PRO A 63 -26.46 6.28 -7.07
C PRO A 63 -26.38 6.14 -8.59
N ILE A 64 -25.26 6.55 -9.18
CA ILE A 64 -25.06 6.52 -10.64
C ILE A 64 -24.33 5.22 -11.00
N PRO A 65 -24.94 4.29 -11.76
CA PRO A 65 -24.26 3.07 -12.18
C PRO A 65 -23.08 3.39 -13.10
N VAL A 66 -21.89 2.84 -12.79
CA VAL A 66 -20.67 3.03 -13.59
C VAL A 66 -20.18 1.73 -14.25
N GLY A 67 -20.99 0.66 -14.17
CA GLY A 67 -20.70 -0.65 -14.76
C GLY A 67 -20.13 -1.67 -13.76
N LEU A 68 -20.10 -2.94 -14.16
CA LEU A 68 -19.57 -4.07 -13.36
C LEU A 68 -20.17 -4.22 -11.94
N GLY A 69 -21.39 -3.70 -11.74
CA GLY A 69 -22.07 -3.70 -10.44
C GLY A 69 -21.63 -2.57 -9.48
N PHE A 70 -20.78 -1.64 -9.94
CA PHE A 70 -20.40 -0.45 -9.18
C PHE A 70 -21.37 0.70 -9.41
N THR A 71 -21.59 1.46 -8.35
CA THR A 71 -22.37 2.70 -8.34
C THR A 71 -21.54 3.82 -7.73
N LEU A 72 -21.55 5.00 -8.35
CA LEU A 72 -20.98 6.22 -7.83
C LEU A 72 -21.96 6.86 -6.86
N THR A 73 -21.55 7.03 -5.60
CA THR A 73 -22.41 7.56 -4.51
C THR A 73 -21.87 8.83 -3.87
N GLY A 74 -20.64 9.21 -4.21
CA GLY A 74 -20.01 10.43 -3.73
C GLY A 74 -19.00 10.97 -4.73
N ILE A 75 -18.94 12.28 -4.84
CA ILE A 75 -17.97 13.01 -5.66
C ILE A 75 -17.39 14.13 -4.81
N GLY A 76 -16.11 14.41 -4.99
CA GLY A 76 -15.45 15.48 -4.26
C GLY A 76 -14.19 15.95 -4.96
N GLY A 77 -13.56 16.93 -4.34
CA GLY A 77 -12.31 17.49 -4.81
C GLY A 77 -11.54 18.13 -3.68
N LEU A 78 -10.22 18.12 -3.83
CA LEU A 78 -9.29 18.79 -2.95
C LEU A 78 -8.49 19.80 -3.77
N VAL A 79 -8.41 21.03 -3.26
CA VAL A 79 -7.54 22.08 -3.81
C VAL A 79 -6.73 22.65 -2.67
N ALA A 80 -5.41 22.54 -2.76
CA ALA A 80 -4.48 23.15 -1.83
C ALA A 80 -3.53 24.09 -2.59
N LEU A 81 -3.51 25.35 -2.20
CA LEU A 81 -2.66 26.39 -2.77
C LEU A 81 -1.57 26.78 -1.78
N HIS A 82 -0.34 26.86 -2.28
CA HIS A 82 0.85 27.09 -1.45
C HIS A 82 0.95 26.07 -0.32
N ARG A 83 0.76 24.79 -0.67
CA ARG A 83 0.84 23.61 0.21
C ARG A 83 1.45 22.44 -0.57
N THR A 84 2.20 21.61 0.14
CA THR A 84 2.75 20.33 -0.36
C THR A 84 2.01 19.17 0.28
N VAL A 85 2.12 17.96 -0.27
CA VAL A 85 1.71 16.73 0.43
C VAL A 85 2.90 16.14 1.20
N ARG A 86 2.74 15.88 2.51
CA ARG A 86 3.70 15.08 3.28
C ARG A 86 3.33 13.59 3.20
N THR A 87 3.93 12.91 2.24
CA THR A 87 3.69 11.47 1.99
C THR A 87 4.13 10.58 3.16
N ASP A 88 5.19 10.96 3.89
CA ASP A 88 5.62 10.20 5.07
C ASP A 88 4.59 10.26 6.20
N VAL A 89 3.99 11.42 6.43
CA VAL A 89 2.90 11.60 7.41
C VAL A 89 1.67 10.79 6.99
N LEU A 90 1.33 10.80 5.69
CA LEU A 90 0.22 9.98 5.19
C LEU A 90 0.50 8.49 5.41
N ARG A 91 1.73 8.03 5.12
CA ARG A 91 2.14 6.64 5.30
C ARG A 91 2.06 6.19 6.75
N GLU A 92 2.59 6.99 7.68
CA GLU A 92 2.47 6.74 9.12
C GLU A 92 1.01 6.82 9.59
N GLY A 93 0.25 7.74 8.99
CA GLY A 93 -1.15 8.02 9.27
C GLY A 93 -2.12 6.92 8.84
N LEU A 94 -1.74 6.03 7.90
CA LEU A 94 -2.56 4.89 7.45
C LEU A 94 -3.00 4.01 8.64
N LYS A 95 -2.12 3.81 9.63
CA LYS A 95 -2.41 3.02 10.84
C LYS A 95 -3.39 3.69 11.79
N THR A 96 -3.51 5.01 11.70
CA THR A 96 -4.33 5.84 12.60
C THR A 96 -5.62 6.32 11.94
N GLY A 97 -5.89 5.90 10.69
CA GLY A 97 -7.06 6.33 9.94
C GLY A 97 -7.02 7.80 9.54
N THR A 98 -5.85 8.38 9.30
CA THR A 98 -5.70 9.79 8.87
C THR A 98 -6.47 10.08 7.58
N LEU A 99 -6.66 9.08 6.71
CA LEU A 99 -7.45 9.25 5.48
C LEU A 99 -8.92 9.57 5.76
N ASN A 100 -9.47 9.22 6.93
CA ASN A 100 -10.84 9.58 7.32
C ASN A 100 -11.07 11.10 7.42
N ALA A 101 -10.01 11.87 7.68
CA ALA A 101 -10.08 13.32 7.74
C ALA A 101 -10.06 13.97 6.34
N ILE A 102 -9.67 13.22 5.31
CA ILE A 102 -9.45 13.73 3.95
C ILE A 102 -10.51 13.18 2.98
N LEU A 103 -10.69 11.86 2.94
CA LEU A 103 -11.61 11.15 2.06
C LEU A 103 -13.00 11.09 2.70
N PHE A 104 -13.93 11.91 2.20
CA PHE A 104 -15.35 11.92 2.60
C PHE A 104 -15.54 11.88 4.14
N PRO A 105 -15.08 12.90 4.88
CA PRO A 105 -15.12 12.90 6.34
C PRO A 105 -16.55 12.73 6.87
N ARG A 106 -16.70 11.79 7.81
CA ARG A 106 -17.95 11.53 8.52
C ARG A 106 -18.08 12.49 9.71
N ASP A 107 -19.27 13.05 9.88
CA ASP A 107 -19.61 14.01 10.95
C ASP A 107 -18.53 15.08 11.18
N PRO A 108 -18.21 15.89 10.16
CA PRO A 108 -17.08 16.80 10.26
C PRO A 108 -17.30 17.90 11.32
N LEU A 109 -18.57 18.21 11.68
CA LEU A 109 -18.93 19.08 12.81
C LEU A 109 -18.39 18.58 14.16
N ARG A 110 -18.52 17.29 14.44
CA ARG A 110 -18.07 16.71 15.72
C ARG A 110 -16.57 16.52 15.76
N ASN A 111 -15.98 16.18 14.61
CA ASN A 111 -14.57 15.81 14.49
C ASN A 111 -13.66 16.97 14.03
N ALA A 112 -14.18 18.19 13.95
CA ALA A 112 -13.49 19.32 13.33
C ALA A 112 -12.07 19.58 13.87
N PRO A 113 -11.81 19.60 15.20
CA PRO A 113 -10.47 19.84 15.72
C PRO A 113 -9.45 18.80 15.24
N GLN A 114 -9.85 17.53 15.19
CA GLN A 114 -8.99 16.44 14.71
C GLN A 114 -8.76 16.56 13.20
N ILE A 115 -9.81 16.78 12.41
CA ILE A 115 -9.71 16.94 10.96
C ILE A 115 -8.76 18.08 10.61
N PHE A 116 -8.91 19.26 11.23
CA PHE A 116 -8.02 20.38 10.97
C PHE A 116 -6.60 20.17 11.47
N SER A 117 -6.40 19.42 12.56
CA SER A 117 -5.06 18.99 12.99
C SER A 117 -4.39 18.10 11.94
N ASP A 118 -5.11 17.11 11.42
CA ASP A 118 -4.61 16.19 10.41
C ASP A 118 -4.32 16.89 9.08
N LEU A 119 -5.22 17.76 8.62
CA LEU A 119 -5.00 18.55 7.40
C LEU A 119 -3.75 19.42 7.48
N ARG A 120 -3.47 20.03 8.64
CA ARG A 120 -2.24 20.82 8.85
C ARG A 120 -0.98 19.97 8.80
N ARG A 121 -1.04 18.76 9.37
CA ARG A 121 0.09 17.84 9.42
C ARG A 121 0.40 17.25 8.03
N VAL A 122 -0.65 16.91 7.28
CA VAL A 122 -0.56 16.28 5.95
C VAL A 122 -0.24 17.30 4.85
N PHE A 123 -0.86 18.49 4.90
CA PHE A 123 -0.71 19.53 3.88
C PHE A 123 -0.10 20.81 4.47
N PRO A 124 1.18 20.81 4.86
CA PRO A 124 1.80 21.99 5.44
C PRO A 124 1.94 23.12 4.40
N PRO A 125 1.96 24.39 4.84
CA PRO A 125 2.24 25.52 3.97
C PRO A 125 3.59 25.39 3.28
N THR A 126 3.63 25.57 1.96
CA THR A 126 4.86 25.58 1.16
C THR A 126 4.64 26.47 -0.06
N ALA A 127 5.34 27.59 -0.10
CA ALA A 127 5.19 28.58 -1.17
C ALA A 127 5.45 27.97 -2.56
N GLY A 128 4.66 28.39 -3.55
CA GLY A 128 4.77 27.92 -4.94
C GLY A 128 4.39 26.45 -5.21
N ARG A 129 3.94 25.70 -4.20
CA ARG A 129 3.46 24.31 -4.35
C ARG A 129 1.94 24.25 -4.31
N HIS A 130 1.35 23.46 -5.18
CA HIS A 130 -0.11 23.34 -5.28
C HIS A 130 -0.48 21.88 -5.44
N VAL A 131 -1.58 21.47 -4.79
CA VAL A 131 -2.13 20.12 -4.87
C VAL A 131 -3.57 20.23 -5.33
N VAL A 132 -3.94 19.52 -6.38
CA VAL A 132 -5.33 19.47 -6.86
C VAL A 132 -5.71 18.04 -7.16
N GLY A 133 -6.94 17.65 -6.89
CA GLY A 133 -7.35 16.29 -7.23
C GLY A 133 -8.82 15.98 -7.02
N PRO A 134 -9.43 15.19 -7.91
CA PRO A 134 -10.76 14.66 -7.70
C PRO A 134 -10.78 13.56 -6.64
N MET A 135 -11.96 13.37 -6.05
CA MET A 135 -12.28 12.28 -5.16
C MET A 135 -13.60 11.63 -5.58
N VAL A 136 -13.71 10.32 -5.42
CA VAL A 136 -14.92 9.56 -5.75
C VAL A 136 -15.18 8.51 -4.68
N GLN A 137 -16.45 8.25 -4.40
CA GLN A 137 -16.91 7.13 -3.58
C GLN A 137 -17.72 6.17 -4.46
N LEU A 138 -17.28 4.93 -4.49
CA LEU A 138 -17.89 3.83 -5.23
C LEU A 138 -18.43 2.78 -4.26
N ARG A 139 -19.60 2.23 -4.57
CA ARG A 139 -20.21 1.10 -3.86
C ARG A 139 -20.49 -0.04 -4.80
N TRP A 140 -20.33 -1.27 -4.31
CA TRP A 140 -20.58 -2.48 -5.09
C TRP A 140 -21.47 -3.47 -4.33
N GLY A 141 -22.41 -4.07 -5.06
CA GLY A 141 -23.39 -5.03 -4.54
C GLY A 141 -24.69 -4.40 -4.03
N THR A 142 -25.77 -5.20 -4.06
CA THR A 142 -27.09 -4.85 -3.52
C THR A 142 -27.59 -6.00 -2.63
N PRO A 143 -27.55 -5.88 -1.28
CA PRO A 143 -27.10 -4.73 -0.49
C PRO A 143 -25.59 -4.45 -0.65
N THR A 144 -25.13 -3.24 -0.30
CA THR A 144 -23.72 -2.83 -0.48
C THR A 144 -22.78 -3.75 0.29
N LEU A 145 -21.91 -4.44 -0.45
CA LEU A 145 -20.91 -5.38 0.07
C LEU A 145 -19.54 -4.71 0.22
N LEU A 146 -19.20 -3.81 -0.71
CA LEU A 146 -17.92 -3.10 -0.76
C LEU A 146 -18.15 -1.60 -0.97
N THR A 147 -17.43 -0.79 -0.20
CA THR A 147 -17.33 0.66 -0.37
C THR A 147 -15.86 1.02 -0.60
N LEU A 148 -15.62 1.87 -1.59
CA LEU A 148 -14.30 2.31 -2.00
C LEU A 148 -14.28 3.84 -2.12
N ASP A 149 -13.52 4.51 -1.26
CA ASP A 149 -13.24 5.94 -1.38
C ASP A 149 -11.86 6.12 -2.03
N LEU A 150 -11.79 6.89 -3.12
CA LEU A 150 -10.56 7.14 -3.86
C LEU A 150 -10.31 8.64 -4.02
N ALA A 151 -9.05 9.06 -3.95
CA ALA A 151 -8.60 10.37 -4.40
C ALA A 151 -7.37 10.25 -5.30
N LEU A 152 -7.34 11.06 -6.34
CA LEU A 152 -6.18 11.23 -7.23
C LEU A 152 -5.69 12.66 -7.10
N LEU A 153 -4.62 12.88 -6.35
CA LEU A 153 -4.05 14.20 -6.11
C LEU A 153 -2.82 14.39 -6.99
N VAL A 154 -2.71 15.55 -7.64
CA VAL A 154 -1.55 15.94 -8.45
C VAL A 154 -0.92 17.15 -7.81
N GLU A 155 0.38 17.04 -7.52
CA GLU A 155 1.19 18.12 -6.96
C GLU A 155 2.05 18.77 -8.06
N LEU A 156 1.95 20.10 -8.16
CA LEU A 156 2.55 20.95 -9.20
C LEU A 156 3.28 22.14 -8.54
N PRO A 157 4.21 22.82 -9.25
CA PRO A 157 4.70 22.55 -10.61
C PRO A 157 5.90 21.59 -10.70
N ALA A 158 6.89 21.64 -9.79
CA ALA A 158 8.00 20.67 -9.72
C ALA A 158 8.50 20.51 -8.26
N PRO A 159 8.78 19.28 -7.77
CA PRO A 159 8.64 17.98 -8.47
C PRO A 159 7.17 17.63 -8.75
N ILE A 160 6.89 16.97 -9.88
CA ILE A 160 5.53 16.53 -10.20
C ILE A 160 5.29 15.18 -9.53
N ARG A 161 4.32 15.14 -8.61
CA ARG A 161 3.95 13.92 -7.89
C ARG A 161 2.47 13.66 -8.05
N VAL A 162 2.12 12.41 -8.35
CA VAL A 162 0.75 11.93 -8.34
C VAL A 162 0.57 11.07 -7.11
N VAL A 163 -0.31 11.49 -6.20
CA VAL A 163 -0.62 10.81 -4.95
C VAL A 163 -2.02 10.20 -5.06
N VAL A 164 -2.12 8.89 -4.89
CA VAL A 164 -3.38 8.16 -4.89
C VAL A 164 -3.71 7.80 -3.44
N LEU A 165 -4.88 8.17 -2.96
CA LEU A 165 -5.39 7.74 -1.66
C LEU A 165 -6.54 6.79 -1.90
N GLY A 166 -6.57 5.68 -1.16
CA GLY A 166 -7.62 4.70 -1.26
C GLY A 166 -8.06 4.23 0.12
N ARG A 167 -9.36 4.10 0.32
CA ARG A 167 -9.95 3.46 1.48
C ARG A 167 -10.96 2.42 1.02
N LEU A 168 -10.77 1.20 1.46
CA LEU A 168 -11.63 0.07 1.14
C LEU A 168 -12.31 -0.41 2.42
N GLN A 169 -13.62 -0.62 2.33
CA GLN A 169 -14.44 -1.16 3.40
C GLN A 169 -15.33 -2.27 2.85
N VAL A 170 -15.21 -3.47 3.42
CA VAL A 170 -16.09 -4.62 3.17
C VAL A 170 -16.77 -4.97 4.48
N LEU A 171 -18.11 -4.96 4.47
CA LEU A 171 -18.96 -5.29 5.62
C LEU A 171 -19.99 -6.32 5.16
N LEU A 172 -19.84 -7.57 5.61
CA LEU A 172 -20.69 -8.68 5.20
C LEU A 172 -21.34 -9.34 6.43
N PRO A 173 -22.57 -9.86 6.34
CA PRO A 173 -23.47 -9.80 5.18
C PRO A 173 -24.13 -8.42 5.03
N ASP A 174 -24.22 -7.65 6.12
CA ASP A 174 -24.78 -6.30 6.15
C ASP A 174 -23.96 -5.37 7.06
N GLN A 175 -24.19 -4.06 6.95
CA GLN A 175 -23.43 -3.06 7.70
C GLN A 175 -23.84 -2.92 9.17
N SER A 176 -25.05 -3.36 9.53
CA SER A 176 -25.57 -3.25 10.90
C SER A 176 -25.03 -4.36 11.81
N HIS A 177 -24.85 -5.56 11.27
CA HIS A 177 -24.33 -6.73 11.97
C HIS A 177 -23.23 -7.42 11.14
N PRO A 178 -22.08 -6.76 10.94
CA PRO A 178 -21.03 -7.32 10.11
C PRO A 178 -20.36 -8.52 10.79
N LEU A 179 -20.47 -9.70 10.16
CA LEU A 179 -19.71 -10.90 10.48
C LEU A 179 -18.30 -10.84 9.89
N VAL A 180 -18.13 -10.23 8.72
CA VAL A 180 -16.81 -9.97 8.12
C VAL A 180 -16.66 -8.47 7.93
N GLN A 181 -15.64 -7.91 8.58
CA GLN A 181 -15.27 -6.52 8.51
C GLN A 181 -13.84 -6.43 8.01
N ILE A 182 -13.63 -5.95 6.79
CA ILE A 182 -12.29 -5.69 6.25
C ILE A 182 -12.21 -4.21 5.94
N ARG A 183 -11.29 -3.51 6.60
CA ARG A 183 -10.99 -2.10 6.33
C ARG A 183 -9.51 -1.97 6.00
N MET A 184 -9.23 -1.28 4.91
CA MET A 184 -7.88 -1.09 4.40
C MET A 184 -7.71 0.33 3.93
N ASP A 185 -6.65 0.99 4.40
CA ASP A 185 -6.23 2.30 3.91
C ASP A 185 -4.98 2.10 3.04
N ALA A 186 -4.90 2.83 1.93
CA ALA A 186 -3.82 2.72 0.95
C ALA A 186 -3.34 4.10 0.49
N LEU A 187 -2.04 4.22 0.28
CA LEU A 187 -1.33 5.39 -0.23
C LEU A 187 -0.45 4.97 -1.39
N GLY A 188 -0.78 5.43 -2.59
CA GLY A 188 0.09 5.38 -3.77
C GLY A 188 0.80 6.71 -3.99
N VAL A 189 2.07 6.69 -4.37
CA VAL A 189 2.86 7.86 -4.74
C VAL A 189 3.64 7.53 -5.99
N LEU A 190 3.37 8.25 -7.07
CA LEU A 190 4.12 8.26 -8.31
C LEU A 190 4.91 9.57 -8.36
N ASP A 191 6.23 9.47 -8.21
CA ASP A 191 7.14 10.60 -8.35
C ASP A 191 7.79 10.56 -9.73
N LEU A 192 7.34 11.46 -10.62
CA LEU A 192 7.82 11.52 -12.00
C LEU A 192 9.24 12.11 -12.08
N SER A 193 9.67 12.87 -11.08
CA SER A 193 11.01 13.45 -11.02
C SER A 193 12.04 12.44 -10.52
N ALA A 194 11.65 11.58 -9.57
CA ALA A 194 12.49 10.51 -9.05
C ALA A 194 12.36 9.19 -9.85
N GLU A 195 11.43 9.10 -10.81
CA GLU A 195 11.17 7.89 -11.62
C GLU A 195 10.82 6.67 -10.74
N THR A 196 9.98 6.90 -9.74
CA THR A 196 9.56 5.87 -8.76
C THR A 196 8.05 5.82 -8.56
N VAL A 197 7.58 4.63 -8.21
CA VAL A 197 6.24 4.34 -7.69
C VAL A 197 6.36 3.65 -6.34
N ALA A 198 5.63 4.15 -5.37
CA ALA A 198 5.43 3.53 -4.08
C ALA A 198 3.94 3.30 -3.84
N LEU A 199 3.58 2.17 -3.26
CA LEU A 199 2.22 1.91 -2.77
C LEU A 199 2.34 1.25 -1.39
N ASP A 200 1.67 1.80 -0.39
CA ASP A 200 1.60 1.26 0.95
C ASP A 200 0.12 1.01 1.29
N ALA A 201 -0.20 -0.13 1.90
CA ALA A 201 -1.55 -0.42 2.37
C ALA A 201 -1.53 -1.11 3.73
N THR A 202 -2.53 -0.83 4.56
CA THR A 202 -2.63 -1.37 5.92
C THR A 202 -4.05 -1.76 6.25
N LEU A 203 -4.21 -2.99 6.74
CA LEU A 203 -5.45 -3.43 7.38
C LEU A 203 -5.55 -2.84 8.78
N TYR A 204 -6.69 -2.23 9.08
CA TYR A 204 -7.03 -1.69 10.41
C TYR A 204 -8.45 -2.13 10.78
N ASP A 205 -8.76 -2.18 12.06
CA ASP A 205 -10.09 -2.53 12.60
C ASP A 205 -10.80 -3.66 11.81
N SER A 206 -10.03 -4.67 11.40
CA SER A 206 -10.49 -5.73 10.52
C SER A 206 -10.70 -7.02 11.33
N ARG A 207 -11.85 -7.67 11.12
CA ARG A 207 -12.28 -8.85 11.85
C ARG A 207 -13.03 -9.82 10.94
N ILE A 208 -12.85 -11.10 11.18
CA ILE A 208 -13.65 -12.19 10.60
C ILE A 208 -14.27 -12.92 11.79
N LEU A 209 -15.60 -12.83 11.93
CA LEU A 209 -16.33 -13.20 13.13
C LEU A 209 -15.75 -12.45 14.34
N GLN A 210 -15.29 -13.17 15.36
CA GLN A 210 -14.58 -12.61 16.52
C GLN A 210 -13.06 -12.47 16.33
N PHE A 211 -12.51 -12.93 15.20
CA PHE A 211 -11.07 -13.07 15.00
C PHE A 211 -10.48 -11.81 14.38
N THR A 212 -9.46 -11.25 15.00
CA THR A 212 -8.79 -10.04 14.50
C THR A 212 -7.91 -10.38 13.30
N LEU A 213 -8.07 -9.63 12.22
CA LEU A 213 -7.26 -9.70 11.00
C LEU A 213 -6.32 -8.50 10.94
N THR A 214 -5.03 -8.77 10.77
CA THR A 214 -3.98 -7.73 10.62
C THR A 214 -3.13 -8.02 9.39
N GLY A 215 -2.52 -6.99 8.81
CA GLY A 215 -1.58 -7.15 7.70
C GLY A 215 -1.21 -5.82 7.07
N ASP A 216 0.04 -5.72 6.66
CA ASP A 216 0.56 -4.58 5.90
C ASP A 216 1.02 -5.05 4.51
N MET A 217 0.95 -4.16 3.52
CA MET A 217 1.50 -4.34 2.18
C MET A 217 2.36 -3.13 1.80
N ALA A 218 3.48 -3.37 1.13
CA ALA A 218 4.22 -2.33 0.43
C ALA A 218 4.67 -2.80 -0.95
N LEU A 219 4.61 -1.89 -1.93
CA LEU A 219 5.19 -2.02 -3.24
C LEU A 219 6.13 -0.83 -3.47
N ARG A 220 7.30 -1.12 -4.04
CA ARG A 220 8.30 -0.15 -4.50
C ARG A 220 8.74 -0.56 -5.89
N ALA A 221 8.60 0.35 -6.84
CA ALA A 221 9.09 0.19 -8.19
C ALA A 221 9.85 1.44 -8.60
N GLY A 222 10.96 1.29 -9.30
CA GLY A 222 11.70 2.40 -9.91
C GLY A 222 12.15 2.00 -11.30
N TRP A 223 12.11 2.93 -12.24
CA TRP A 223 12.58 2.74 -13.63
C TRP A 223 13.70 3.71 -14.02
N GLY A 224 14.20 4.49 -13.07
CA GLY A 224 15.36 5.34 -13.32
C GLY A 224 16.68 4.59 -13.35
N ARG A 225 17.77 5.28 -13.00
CA ARG A 225 19.15 4.76 -13.08
C ARG A 225 19.38 3.42 -12.36
N GLN A 226 18.63 3.12 -11.32
CA GLN A 226 18.68 1.84 -10.62
C GLN A 226 17.28 1.24 -10.57
N PRO A 227 16.90 0.43 -11.57
CA PRO A 227 15.59 -0.18 -11.59
C PRO A 227 15.49 -1.18 -10.46
N GLN A 228 14.45 -1.04 -9.65
CA GLN A 228 14.16 -1.92 -8.54
C GLN A 228 12.67 -2.25 -8.55
N PHE A 229 12.33 -3.49 -8.23
CA PHE A 229 10.96 -3.92 -8.05
C PHE A 229 10.86 -4.78 -6.80
N VAL A 230 9.94 -4.40 -5.91
CA VAL A 230 9.63 -5.12 -4.68
C VAL A 230 8.14 -4.98 -4.41
N LEU A 231 7.48 -6.10 -4.17
CA LEU A 231 6.13 -6.20 -3.63
C LEU A 231 6.19 -7.10 -2.41
N ALA A 232 5.65 -6.68 -1.28
CA ALA A 232 5.59 -7.48 -0.06
C ALA A 232 4.25 -7.31 0.63
N ILE A 233 3.59 -8.43 0.90
CA ILE A 233 2.35 -8.56 1.67
C ILE A 233 2.69 -9.37 2.91
N GLY A 234 2.57 -8.78 4.09
CA GLY A 234 2.97 -9.43 5.33
C GLY A 234 4.49 -9.45 5.58
N GLY A 235 5.30 -8.78 4.77
CA GLY A 235 6.76 -8.73 4.94
C GLY A 235 7.54 -9.75 4.10
N PHE A 236 8.80 -9.96 4.46
CA PHE A 236 9.77 -10.75 3.70
C PHE A 236 10.12 -12.07 4.40
N HIS A 237 10.88 -12.91 3.71
CA HIS A 237 11.54 -14.07 4.32
C HIS A 237 12.47 -13.62 5.46
N PRO A 238 12.53 -14.31 6.62
CA PRO A 238 13.31 -13.86 7.79
C PRO A 238 14.80 -13.63 7.52
N ARG A 239 15.37 -14.38 6.57
CA ARG A 239 16.78 -14.28 6.16
C ARG A 239 17.03 -13.33 4.98
N PHE A 240 15.99 -12.73 4.43
CA PHE A 240 16.10 -11.78 3.33
C PHE A 240 16.31 -10.37 3.87
N ALA A 241 17.33 -9.66 3.36
CA ALA A 241 17.58 -8.27 3.70
C ALA A 241 16.70 -7.37 2.82
N PRO A 242 15.66 -6.71 3.36
CA PRO A 242 14.82 -5.83 2.57
C PRO A 242 15.61 -4.59 2.10
N PRO A 243 15.34 -4.07 0.89
CA PRO A 243 15.91 -2.81 0.45
C PRO A 243 15.57 -1.64 1.41
N PRO A 244 16.41 -0.59 1.44
CA PRO A 244 16.12 0.59 2.25
C PRO A 244 14.85 1.31 1.79
N GLY A 245 14.18 2.01 2.70
CA GLY A 245 12.98 2.81 2.39
C GLY A 245 11.64 2.06 2.45
N LEU A 246 11.65 0.78 2.84
CA LEU A 246 10.44 0.03 3.18
C LEU A 246 10.13 0.11 4.68
N PRO A 247 8.85 0.32 5.07
CA PRO A 247 8.45 0.24 6.47
C PRO A 247 8.51 -1.20 6.99
N ALA A 248 8.56 -1.36 8.31
CA ALA A 248 8.37 -2.67 8.93
C ALA A 248 6.92 -3.14 8.74
N LEU A 249 6.74 -4.19 7.94
CA LEU A 249 5.43 -4.75 7.58
C LEU A 249 4.97 -5.78 8.61
N LYS A 250 3.75 -5.62 9.12
CA LYS A 250 3.08 -6.66 9.90
C LYS A 250 2.65 -7.81 9.00
N ARG A 251 2.94 -9.04 9.45
CA ARG A 251 2.46 -10.30 8.84
C ARG A 251 0.95 -10.27 8.65
N LEU A 252 0.46 -10.89 7.57
CA LEU A 252 -0.97 -11.15 7.42
C LEU A 252 -1.35 -12.19 8.48
N ALA A 253 -2.06 -11.79 9.52
CA ALA A 253 -2.32 -12.63 10.68
C ALA A 253 -3.79 -12.64 11.08
N LEU A 254 -4.29 -13.84 11.37
CA LEU A 254 -5.61 -14.09 11.93
C LEU A 254 -5.45 -14.62 13.37
N GLN A 255 -6.00 -13.87 14.32
CA GLN A 255 -6.02 -14.25 15.74
C GLN A 255 -7.30 -15.05 16.02
N LEU A 256 -7.19 -16.38 16.01
CA LEU A 256 -8.31 -17.32 16.19
C LEU A 256 -8.72 -17.49 17.67
N ALA A 257 -7.82 -17.23 18.60
CA ALA A 257 -8.14 -17.16 20.03
C ALA A 257 -7.20 -16.16 20.69
N ASP A 258 -7.72 -15.32 21.57
CA ASP A 258 -6.97 -14.29 22.28
C ASP A 258 -7.38 -14.23 23.76
N GLY A 259 -7.55 -15.42 24.37
CA GLY A 259 -7.87 -15.54 25.79
C GLY A 259 -6.60 -15.77 26.62
N ASP A 260 -6.70 -15.53 27.93
CA ASP A 260 -5.59 -15.77 28.87
C ASP A 260 -5.15 -17.24 28.89
N SER A 261 -6.08 -18.17 28.63
CA SER A 261 -5.86 -19.61 28.65
C SER A 261 -5.69 -20.25 27.27
N LEU A 262 -6.06 -19.58 26.18
CA LEU A 262 -5.94 -20.12 24.82
C LEU A 262 -5.65 -18.99 23.83
N GLN A 263 -4.49 -19.06 23.20
CA GLN A 263 -4.08 -18.19 22.12
C GLN A 263 -3.76 -19.03 20.89
N LEU A 264 -4.37 -18.71 19.77
CA LEU A 264 -4.10 -19.37 18.48
C LEU A 264 -3.96 -18.29 17.42
N ARG A 265 -2.78 -18.22 16.80
CA ARG A 265 -2.45 -17.21 15.81
C ARG A 265 -1.90 -17.87 14.55
N CYS A 266 -2.56 -17.60 13.43
CA CYS A 266 -2.09 -18.00 12.10
C CYS A 266 -1.53 -16.77 11.39
N GLN A 267 -0.35 -16.89 10.80
CA GLN A 267 0.36 -15.83 10.09
C GLN A 267 0.81 -16.33 8.72
N ALA A 268 0.81 -15.44 7.73
CA ALA A 268 1.38 -15.68 6.42
C ALA A 268 2.04 -14.42 5.85
N TYR A 269 2.91 -14.62 4.86
CA TYR A 269 3.46 -13.55 4.03
C TYR A 269 3.76 -14.02 2.61
N LEU A 270 3.85 -13.05 1.71
CA LEU A 270 4.25 -13.21 0.32
C LEU A 270 5.09 -11.98 -0.07
N ALA A 271 6.28 -12.19 -0.63
CA ALA A 271 7.06 -11.12 -1.23
C ALA A 271 7.62 -11.54 -2.60
N VAL A 272 7.63 -10.59 -3.53
CA VAL A 272 8.14 -10.74 -4.89
C VAL A 272 9.11 -9.60 -5.15
N THR A 273 10.32 -9.91 -5.57
CA THR A 273 11.33 -8.94 -5.99
C THR A 273 11.70 -9.20 -7.44
N SER A 274 12.59 -8.39 -8.02
CA SER A 274 13.14 -8.62 -9.36
C SER A 274 13.77 -10.01 -9.56
N ASN A 275 14.23 -10.67 -8.49
CA ASN A 275 14.90 -11.97 -8.61
C ASN A 275 14.42 -13.04 -7.60
N THR A 276 13.50 -12.73 -6.69
CA THR A 276 13.06 -13.69 -5.67
C THR A 276 11.55 -13.71 -5.49
N VAL A 277 10.98 -14.90 -5.32
CA VAL A 277 9.63 -15.12 -4.79
C VAL A 277 9.76 -15.74 -3.41
N GLN A 278 9.11 -15.16 -2.42
CA GLN A 278 9.23 -15.52 -1.01
C GLN A 278 7.84 -15.71 -0.44
N PHE A 279 7.62 -16.77 0.32
CA PHE A 279 6.36 -16.98 1.00
C PHE A 279 6.55 -17.88 2.21
N GLY A 280 5.67 -17.78 3.18
CA GLY A 280 5.74 -18.60 4.37
C GLY A 280 4.49 -18.46 5.20
N ALA A 281 4.28 -19.44 6.07
CA ALA A 281 3.17 -19.47 6.99
C ALA A 281 3.61 -20.02 8.34
N ARG A 282 2.99 -19.54 9.40
CA ARG A 282 3.27 -19.93 10.78
C ARG A 282 2.00 -19.98 11.59
N VAL A 283 1.88 -21.00 12.42
CA VAL A 283 0.85 -21.18 13.42
C VAL A 283 1.52 -21.22 14.78
N ASP A 284 1.09 -20.35 15.67
CA ASP A 284 1.47 -20.32 17.07
C ASP A 284 0.24 -20.69 17.93
N LEU A 285 0.40 -21.66 18.81
CA LEU A 285 -0.62 -22.13 19.75
C LEU A 285 -0.06 -22.00 21.16
N HIS A 286 -0.81 -21.37 22.05
CA HIS A 286 -0.55 -21.38 23.49
C HIS A 286 -1.83 -21.79 24.20
N ALA A 287 -1.76 -22.78 25.09
CA ALA A 287 -2.87 -23.17 25.94
C ALA A 287 -2.38 -23.30 27.39
N ALA A 288 -3.08 -22.70 28.34
CA ALA A 288 -2.72 -22.73 29.76
C ALA A 288 -3.94 -23.12 30.61
N GLY A 289 -3.73 -24.01 31.59
CA GLY A 289 -4.78 -24.47 32.49
C GLY A 289 -4.23 -25.32 33.63
N GLY A 290 -4.73 -25.11 34.85
CA GLY A 290 -4.40 -25.94 36.01
C GLY A 290 -2.90 -26.00 36.37
N GLY A 291 -2.15 -24.91 36.13
CA GLY A 291 -0.70 -24.85 36.34
C GLY A 291 0.14 -25.44 35.20
N PHE A 292 -0.49 -26.04 34.19
CA PHE A 292 0.16 -26.52 32.96
C PHE A 292 0.08 -25.46 31.87
N SER A 293 1.11 -25.39 31.02
CA SER A 293 1.06 -24.66 29.75
C SER A 293 1.56 -25.53 28.60
N PHE A 294 0.93 -25.39 27.44
CA PHE A 294 1.24 -26.08 26.21
C PHE A 294 1.52 -25.04 25.13
N ASP A 295 2.76 -25.00 24.65
CA ASP A 295 3.22 -24.12 23.58
C ASP A 295 3.47 -24.95 22.32
N GLY A 296 2.82 -24.59 21.22
CA GLY A 296 2.99 -25.19 19.91
C GLY A 296 3.38 -24.15 18.87
N LEU A 297 4.32 -24.51 18.01
CA LEU A 297 4.73 -23.71 16.87
C LEU A 297 4.87 -24.65 15.67
N LEU A 298 4.28 -24.28 14.55
CA LEU A 298 4.48 -24.93 13.27
C LEU A 298 4.61 -23.86 12.20
N GLY A 299 5.64 -23.91 11.39
CA GLY A 299 5.76 -22.97 10.28
C GLY A 299 6.75 -23.43 9.23
N PHE A 300 6.68 -22.76 8.09
CA PHE A 300 7.65 -22.89 7.05
C PHE A 300 7.90 -21.52 6.40
N ASP A 301 9.12 -21.34 5.93
CA ASP A 301 9.56 -20.17 5.18
C ASP A 301 10.23 -20.67 3.90
N ALA A 302 9.82 -20.13 2.74
CA ALA A 302 10.35 -20.48 1.44
C ALA A 302 10.85 -19.23 0.72
N ILE A 303 12.00 -19.37 0.06
CA ILE A 303 12.56 -18.38 -0.85
C ILE A 303 13.03 -19.08 -2.13
N LEU A 304 12.52 -18.60 -3.26
CA LEU A 304 12.88 -19.03 -4.61
C LEU A 304 13.58 -17.86 -5.30
N GLN A 305 14.86 -18.01 -5.59
CA GLN A 305 15.62 -17.15 -6.49
C GLN A 305 15.45 -17.64 -7.93
N LEU A 306 15.16 -16.73 -8.86
CA LEU A 306 14.83 -17.06 -10.25
C LEU A 306 16.08 -17.20 -11.13
N ALA A 307 17.08 -16.34 -10.93
CA ALA A 307 18.30 -16.31 -11.73
C ALA A 307 19.56 -16.05 -10.88
N PRO A 308 20.53 -17.00 -10.83
CA PRO A 308 20.34 -18.41 -11.15
C PRO A 308 19.23 -19.03 -10.29
N LEU A 309 18.52 -20.02 -10.84
CA LEU A 309 17.48 -20.73 -10.11
C LEU A 309 18.08 -21.34 -8.84
N ALA A 310 17.55 -20.95 -7.68
CA ALA A 310 17.93 -21.39 -6.35
C ALA A 310 16.68 -21.41 -5.49
N PHE A 311 16.49 -22.41 -4.64
CA PHE A 311 15.40 -22.34 -3.67
C PHE A 311 15.85 -22.87 -2.32
N GLU A 312 15.25 -22.33 -1.27
CA GLU A 312 15.46 -22.75 0.10
C GLU A 312 14.11 -22.78 0.80
N VAL A 313 13.81 -23.89 1.46
CA VAL A 313 12.63 -24.10 2.28
C VAL A 313 13.08 -24.51 3.66
N GLU A 314 12.71 -23.73 4.66
CA GLU A 314 12.90 -24.04 6.07
C GLU A 314 11.56 -24.47 6.66
N VAL A 315 11.55 -25.55 7.42
CA VAL A 315 10.38 -26.03 8.16
C VAL A 315 10.74 -26.15 9.63
N GLY A 316 9.93 -25.54 10.49
CA GLY A 316 10.09 -25.56 11.93
C GLY A 316 8.82 -26.06 12.61
N ALA A 317 8.98 -27.01 13.53
CA ALA A 317 7.91 -27.42 14.43
C ALA A 317 8.46 -27.51 15.86
N ALA A 318 7.70 -27.04 16.84
CA ALA A 318 8.04 -27.20 18.24
C ALA A 318 6.77 -27.39 19.08
N LEU A 319 6.85 -28.27 20.06
CA LEU A 319 5.84 -28.49 21.08
C LEU A 319 6.54 -28.49 22.44
N ALA A 320 6.01 -27.78 23.41
CA ALA A 320 6.53 -27.73 24.77
C ALA A 320 5.39 -27.81 25.77
N LEU A 321 5.49 -28.76 26.70
CA LEU A 321 4.63 -28.90 27.86
C LEU A 321 5.39 -28.42 29.09
N ARG A 322 4.83 -27.46 29.83
CA ARG A 322 5.40 -26.90 31.05
C ARG A 322 4.44 -27.05 32.22
N TYR A 323 4.98 -27.06 33.44
CA TYR A 323 4.24 -27.02 34.70
C TYR A 323 4.87 -25.96 35.61
N HIS A 324 4.08 -24.98 36.05
CA HIS A 324 4.56 -23.79 36.79
C HIS A 324 5.82 -23.16 36.18
N GLY A 325 5.85 -23.02 34.86
CA GLY A 325 6.97 -22.45 34.10
C GLY A 325 8.15 -23.39 33.85
N ARG A 326 8.21 -24.56 34.49
CA ARG A 326 9.26 -25.57 34.27
C ARG A 326 8.90 -26.49 33.11
N LEU A 327 9.83 -26.69 32.17
CA LEU A 327 9.65 -27.58 31.02
C LEU A 327 9.59 -29.05 31.48
N LEU A 328 8.46 -29.72 31.25
CA LEU A 328 8.29 -31.15 31.50
C LEU A 328 8.77 -31.98 30.30
N MET A 329 8.29 -31.61 29.12
CA MET A 329 8.58 -32.28 27.85
C MET A 329 8.62 -31.25 26.73
N GLY A 330 9.57 -31.37 25.81
CA GLY A 330 9.62 -30.56 24.61
C GLY A 330 10.11 -31.36 23.41
N ILE A 331 9.46 -31.21 22.26
CA ILE A 331 9.86 -31.78 20.99
C ILE A 331 10.10 -30.60 20.05
N SER A 332 11.25 -30.55 19.40
CA SER A 332 11.52 -29.53 18.38
C SER A 332 12.13 -30.17 17.15
N PHE A 333 11.65 -29.80 15.98
CA PHE A 333 12.17 -30.15 14.68
C PHE A 333 12.50 -28.89 13.89
N LYS A 334 13.68 -28.86 13.29
CA LYS A 334 14.06 -27.87 12.27
C LYS A 334 14.62 -28.62 11.09
N GLY A 335 14.05 -28.40 9.91
CA GLY A 335 14.54 -28.95 8.64
C GLY A 335 14.81 -27.82 7.66
N ARG A 336 15.85 -27.96 6.85
CA ARG A 336 16.13 -27.11 5.70
C ARG A 336 16.33 -27.96 4.46
N LEU A 337 15.69 -27.54 3.38
CA LEU A 337 15.79 -28.12 2.05
C LEU A 337 16.25 -27.00 1.12
N ALA A 338 17.46 -27.12 0.59
CA ALA A 338 17.99 -26.20 -0.41
C ALA A 338 18.20 -26.93 -1.74
N GLY A 339 17.96 -26.23 -2.84
CA GLY A 339 18.16 -26.70 -4.21
C GLY A 339 18.44 -25.50 -5.13
N PRO A 340 18.44 -25.69 -6.47
CA PRO A 340 17.93 -26.81 -7.26
C PRO A 340 18.95 -27.89 -7.57
N THR A 341 20.26 -27.60 -7.56
CA THR A 341 21.35 -28.58 -7.62
C THR A 341 22.62 -27.92 -7.06
N PRO A 342 23.45 -28.63 -6.28
CA PRO A 342 23.08 -29.89 -5.62
C PRO A 342 21.97 -29.66 -4.59
N TRP A 343 21.12 -30.65 -4.40
CA TRP A 343 20.12 -30.66 -3.34
C TRP A 343 20.81 -30.88 -2.02
N HIS A 344 20.51 -30.04 -1.04
CA HIS A 344 21.02 -30.14 0.31
C HIS A 344 19.84 -30.23 1.27
N VAL A 345 19.76 -31.34 2.01
CA VAL A 345 18.73 -31.58 3.03
C VAL A 345 19.42 -31.74 4.35
N GLU A 346 19.06 -30.90 5.30
CA GLU A 346 19.53 -31.00 6.68
C GLU A 346 18.37 -30.88 7.64
N GLY A 347 18.48 -31.54 8.79
CA GLY A 347 17.47 -31.45 9.82
C GLY A 347 17.98 -31.87 11.18
N LYS A 348 17.37 -31.30 12.21
CA LYS A 348 17.64 -31.61 13.61
C LYS A 348 16.33 -31.78 14.35
N ALA A 349 16.14 -32.97 14.90
CA ALA A 349 15.07 -33.28 15.85
C ALA A 349 15.65 -33.36 17.25
N SER A 350 14.99 -32.75 18.24
CA SER A 350 15.39 -32.80 19.65
C SER A 350 14.18 -33.11 20.51
N ILE A 351 14.34 -34.06 21.43
CA ILE A 351 13.42 -34.35 22.51
C ILE A 351 14.09 -33.94 23.81
N LYS A 352 13.37 -33.17 24.63
CA LYS A 352 13.78 -32.75 25.97
C LYS A 352 12.76 -33.29 26.96
N LEU A 353 13.23 -34.01 27.96
CA LEU A 353 12.48 -34.47 29.13
C LEU A 353 13.20 -33.90 30.36
N LEU A 354 12.49 -33.58 31.44
CA LEU A 354 13.01 -32.85 32.62
C LEU A 354 14.51 -33.00 32.93
N PHE A 355 15.03 -34.24 32.90
CA PHE A 355 16.41 -34.57 33.30
C PHE A 355 17.34 -34.94 32.14
N PHE A 356 16.86 -35.08 30.90
CA PHE A 356 17.70 -35.50 29.76
C PHE A 356 17.21 -34.95 28.42
N SER A 357 18.14 -34.76 27.48
CA SER A 357 17.84 -34.35 26.11
C SER A 357 18.51 -35.29 25.12
N VAL A 358 17.73 -35.74 24.13
CA VAL A 358 18.22 -36.54 23.00
C VAL A 358 18.02 -35.72 21.73
N SER A 359 19.06 -35.60 20.91
CA SER A 359 19.02 -34.92 19.62
C SER A 359 19.53 -35.84 18.51
N VAL A 360 18.83 -35.85 17.38
CA VAL A 360 19.25 -36.55 16.16
C VAL A 360 19.33 -35.52 15.05
N SER A 361 20.46 -35.49 14.33
CA SER A 361 20.68 -34.62 13.18
C SER A 361 21.06 -35.41 11.96
N PHE A 362 20.61 -34.97 10.79
CA PHE A 362 21.02 -35.51 9.51
C PHE A 362 21.39 -34.36 8.56
N SER A 363 22.36 -34.61 7.68
CA SER A 363 22.70 -33.71 6.58
C SER A 363 23.13 -34.57 5.40
N ARG A 364 22.47 -34.38 4.26
CA ARG A 364 22.69 -35.14 3.02
C ARG A 364 22.68 -34.18 1.84
N THR A 365 23.66 -34.34 0.96
CA THR A 365 23.74 -33.60 -0.30
C THR A 365 23.67 -34.58 -1.45
N PHE A 366 22.79 -34.37 -2.42
CA PHE A 366 22.62 -35.23 -3.60
C PHE A 366 22.32 -34.41 -4.86
N GLY A 367 22.54 -34.99 -6.04
CA GLY A 367 22.38 -34.30 -7.33
C GLY A 367 23.70 -33.84 -7.97
N SER A 368 23.62 -33.32 -9.19
CA SER A 368 24.78 -32.89 -9.96
C SER A 368 25.48 -31.69 -9.30
N LYS A 369 26.81 -31.71 -9.24
CA LYS A 369 27.64 -30.60 -8.78
C LYS A 369 27.92 -29.55 -9.87
N THR A 370 27.47 -29.82 -11.09
CA THR A 370 27.63 -28.91 -12.22
C THR A 370 26.82 -27.64 -11.96
N ALA A 371 27.49 -26.49 -11.92
CA ALA A 371 26.81 -25.21 -11.77
C ALA A 371 25.76 -25.05 -12.90
N PRO A 372 24.58 -24.45 -12.62
CA PRO A 372 23.64 -24.09 -13.67
C PRO A 372 24.40 -23.31 -14.75
N PRO A 373 24.16 -23.56 -16.05
CA PRO A 373 24.75 -22.75 -17.10
C PRO A 373 24.42 -21.28 -16.79
N LEU A 374 25.40 -20.40 -16.98
CA LEU A 374 25.16 -18.96 -16.91
C LEU A 374 23.94 -18.62 -17.77
N PRO A 375 23.11 -17.63 -17.38
CA PRO A 375 22.06 -17.15 -18.24
C PRO A 375 22.60 -16.97 -19.66
N ALA A 376 21.88 -17.43 -20.67
CA ALA A 376 22.33 -17.33 -22.05
C ALA A 376 22.79 -15.89 -22.29
N ALA A 377 24.00 -15.74 -22.85
CA ALA A 377 24.53 -14.42 -23.15
C ALA A 377 23.47 -13.70 -23.98
N VAL A 378 22.87 -12.66 -23.39
CA VAL A 378 21.91 -11.84 -24.11
C VAL A 378 22.71 -11.16 -25.19
N ASP A 379 22.35 -11.40 -26.45
CA ASP A 379 22.95 -10.68 -27.57
C ASP A 379 22.45 -9.23 -27.53
N VAL A 380 23.12 -8.43 -26.69
CA VAL A 380 22.80 -7.02 -26.50
C VAL A 380 22.92 -6.29 -27.83
N LEU A 381 23.90 -6.66 -28.66
CA LEU A 381 24.08 -6.07 -29.99
C LEU A 381 22.92 -6.45 -30.92
N GLY A 382 22.48 -7.70 -30.93
CA GLY A 382 21.32 -8.16 -31.69
C GLY A 382 20.01 -7.51 -31.24
N LEU A 383 19.80 -7.36 -29.93
CA LEU A 383 18.63 -6.66 -29.38
C LEU A 383 18.66 -5.17 -29.70
N ILE A 384 19.81 -4.52 -29.60
CA ILE A 384 19.98 -3.12 -29.98
C ILE A 384 19.77 -2.97 -31.50
N ALA A 385 20.34 -3.85 -32.32
CA ALA A 385 20.16 -3.82 -33.77
C ALA A 385 18.69 -4.04 -34.16
N ALA A 386 18.01 -4.99 -33.51
CA ALA A 386 16.57 -5.21 -33.71
C ALA A 386 15.74 -4.00 -33.26
N ALA A 387 16.08 -3.38 -32.13
CA ALA A 387 15.42 -2.18 -31.64
C ALA A 387 15.64 -0.96 -32.55
N LEU A 388 16.86 -0.78 -33.08
CA LEU A 388 17.20 0.24 -34.07
C LEU A 388 16.57 -0.03 -35.44
N ALA A 389 16.33 -1.29 -35.80
CA ALA A 389 15.64 -1.65 -37.04
C ALA A 389 14.12 -1.49 -36.95
N ASP A 390 13.55 -1.53 -35.74
CA ASP A 390 12.12 -1.33 -35.53
C ASP A 390 11.75 0.14 -35.69
N GLN A 391 11.08 0.46 -36.79
CA GLN A 391 10.63 1.81 -37.14
C GLN A 391 9.71 2.43 -36.09
N ARG A 392 9.05 1.63 -35.24
CA ARG A 392 8.18 2.12 -34.17
C ARG A 392 8.94 2.74 -33.01
N ASN A 393 10.23 2.44 -32.88
CA ASN A 393 11.08 3.00 -31.83
C ASN A 393 11.64 4.37 -32.19
N TRP A 394 11.49 4.79 -33.45
CA TRP A 394 11.95 6.08 -33.93
C TRP A 394 10.83 7.10 -33.90
N SER A 395 11.11 8.27 -33.33
CA SER A 395 10.20 9.41 -33.34
C SER A 395 10.88 10.61 -33.99
N GLY A 396 10.15 11.30 -34.88
CA GLY A 396 10.58 12.54 -35.52
C GLY A 396 9.90 13.73 -34.89
N THR A 397 10.10 13.96 -33.59
CA THR A 397 9.47 15.10 -32.89
C THR A 397 10.25 16.39 -33.14
N VAL A 398 9.53 17.49 -33.37
CA VAL A 398 10.15 18.82 -33.51
C VAL A 398 10.60 19.29 -32.12
N PRO A 399 11.84 19.81 -31.97
CA PRO A 399 12.31 20.34 -30.70
C PRO A 399 11.35 21.39 -30.13
N ARG A 400 10.96 21.23 -28.85
CA ARG A 400 9.98 22.11 -28.17
C ARG A 400 10.41 23.58 -28.09
N SER A 401 11.67 23.89 -28.38
CA SER A 401 12.24 25.25 -28.34
C SER A 401 11.87 26.12 -29.53
N THR A 402 11.28 25.56 -30.60
CA THR A 402 11.16 26.26 -31.88
C THR A 402 9.73 26.19 -32.40
N SER A 403 9.07 27.34 -32.56
CA SER A 403 7.73 27.40 -33.15
C SER A 403 7.80 27.09 -34.66
N PRO A 404 6.95 26.18 -35.17
CA PRO A 404 6.93 25.88 -36.61
C PRO A 404 6.47 27.12 -37.40
N VAL A 405 7.26 27.51 -38.41
CA VAL A 405 6.97 28.67 -39.29
C VAL A 405 5.93 28.32 -40.37
N VAL A 406 5.67 27.03 -40.56
CA VAL A 406 4.74 26.50 -41.57
C VAL A 406 3.79 25.48 -40.96
N THR A 407 2.50 25.59 -41.29
CA THR A 407 1.49 24.59 -40.93
C THR A 407 1.43 23.53 -42.02
N ILE A 408 1.85 22.31 -41.71
CA ILE A 408 1.79 21.18 -42.65
C ILE A 408 0.41 20.52 -42.54
N ARG A 409 -0.22 20.22 -43.67
CA ARG A 409 -1.50 19.49 -43.72
C ARG A 409 -1.34 18.10 -43.08
N GLU A 410 -2.13 17.82 -42.05
CA GLU A 410 -2.25 16.48 -41.47
C GLU A 410 -2.75 15.50 -42.55
N THR A 411 -2.00 14.44 -42.77
CA THR A 411 -2.36 13.34 -43.66
C THR A 411 -2.15 12.04 -42.91
N PRO A 412 -2.95 11.00 -43.19
CA PRO A 412 -2.86 9.74 -42.48
C PRO A 412 -1.43 9.17 -42.50
N PRO A 413 -1.02 8.46 -41.43
CA PRO A 413 0.31 7.89 -41.33
C PRO A 413 0.58 6.99 -42.55
N PRO A 414 1.79 7.05 -43.14
CA PRO A 414 2.12 6.25 -44.31
C PRO A 414 2.04 4.75 -43.99
N ALA A 415 1.60 3.96 -44.97
CA ALA A 415 1.52 2.50 -44.83
C ALA A 415 2.90 1.83 -44.70
N THR A 416 3.98 2.52 -45.12
CA THR A 416 5.38 2.10 -44.98
C THR A 416 6.29 3.32 -44.77
N GLY A 417 7.26 3.22 -43.84
CA GLY A 417 8.25 4.26 -43.55
C GLY A 417 7.87 5.25 -42.44
N LEU A 418 8.86 5.99 -41.93
CA LEU A 418 8.68 7.03 -40.93
C LEU A 418 8.58 8.40 -41.62
N ARG A 419 7.53 9.17 -41.34
CA ARG A 419 7.44 10.56 -41.79
C ARG A 419 8.05 11.47 -40.73
N VAL A 420 9.18 12.08 -41.07
CA VAL A 420 9.94 12.95 -40.18
C VAL A 420 9.79 14.39 -40.66
N HIS A 421 9.54 15.33 -39.74
CA HIS A 421 9.55 16.75 -40.07
C HIS A 421 10.99 17.15 -40.49
N PRO A 422 11.20 18.03 -41.49
CA PRO A 422 12.55 18.43 -41.91
C PRO A 422 13.42 19.06 -40.80
N TRP A 423 12.78 19.58 -39.76
CA TRP A 423 13.41 20.13 -38.55
C TRP A 423 13.27 19.23 -37.30
N ALA A 424 12.79 18.01 -37.45
CA ALA A 424 12.78 17.07 -36.33
C ALA A 424 14.15 16.45 -36.14
N GLU A 425 14.50 16.20 -34.88
CA GLU A 425 15.60 15.30 -34.55
C GLU A 425 15.05 13.87 -34.54
N LEU A 426 15.81 12.93 -35.09
CA LEU A 426 15.48 11.52 -35.07
C LEU A 426 15.97 10.94 -33.73
N THR A 427 15.03 10.56 -32.87
CA THR A 427 15.32 10.01 -31.53
C THR A 427 14.61 8.70 -31.30
#